data_AF-A0A955ZJZ1-F1
#
_entry.id   AF-A0A955ZJZ1-F1
#
_cell.length_a   1.000
_cell.length_b   1.000
_cell.length_c   1.000
_cell.angle_alpha   90.00
_cell.angle_beta   90.00
_cell.angle_gamma   90.00
#
_symmetry.space_group_name_H-M   'P 1'
#
loop_
_entity.id
_entity.type
_entity.pdbx_description
1 polymer ?
#
loop_
_entity_poly.entity_id
_entity_poly.type
_entity_poly.pdbx_seq_one_letter_code
_entity_poly.pdbx_strand_id
1 'polypeptide(L)'
;MDGRGARALMLAACAAVVSYGIHFWSPVLVPVLLSLCVAAAGQPVFEGAQKRGAPSYLAAALAMLVVMGAVFGFAVLMAVAGNELADSLPKYERAIHQFQTQAAIELQQHHLTRLSVSVARFDFGKTSTAAAEGMLSSAAGIFGNVALVLVLAAFFMLERAVFYQKLSRIPSAPRARDVFHRALGDVQKYLWLKTLMSGATGILAGALCAALDVPNAVLWGLVAFALNYAPNVGSLVAAILPVGLTLILRGPQPAAALAAGYLVINVVIGNVVEPKVMGQKLGLSPLVVVVAMVAWGFLLGPVGALLSTPLTMVFKITVGHSDDLRWVSRLLGNFSEARDTTEPPLRGSLAPREAQ
;
A
#
# COMPACT_ATOMS: atom_id res chain seq x y z
N MET A 1 -22.99 38.66 -5.93
CA MET A 1 -22.24 37.45 -5.52
C MET A 1 -22.11 36.56 -6.73
N ASP A 2 -20.94 36.59 -7.37
CA ASP A 2 -20.73 35.98 -8.68
C ASP A 2 -21.04 34.49 -8.65
N GLY A 3 -21.75 33.98 -9.67
CA GLY A 3 -22.13 32.57 -9.79
C GLY A 3 -20.96 31.59 -9.72
N ARG A 4 -19.71 32.06 -9.79
CA ARG A 4 -18.49 31.29 -9.54
C ARG A 4 -18.34 30.86 -8.08
N GLY A 5 -18.67 31.74 -7.12
CA GLY A 5 -18.60 31.44 -5.68
C GLY A 5 -19.65 30.41 -5.27
N ALA A 6 -20.88 30.56 -5.75
CA ALA A 6 -21.96 29.60 -5.51
C ALA A 6 -21.65 28.22 -6.13
N ARG A 7 -21.09 28.18 -7.35
CA ARG A 7 -20.65 26.93 -7.98
C ARG A 7 -19.50 26.27 -7.22
N ALA A 8 -18.52 27.04 -6.74
CA ALA A 8 -17.41 26.51 -5.95
C ALA A 8 -17.90 25.91 -4.62
N LEU A 9 -18.80 26.60 -3.92
CA LEU A 9 -19.43 26.09 -2.70
C LEU A 9 -20.28 24.84 -2.96
N MET A 10 -21.03 24.80 -4.06
CA MET A 10 -21.82 23.62 -4.43
C MET A 10 -20.93 22.43 -4.77
N LEU A 11 -19.84 22.62 -5.51
CA LEU A 11 -18.86 21.56 -5.79
C LEU A 11 -18.18 21.05 -4.52
N ALA A 12 -17.81 21.96 -3.60
CA ALA A 12 -17.25 21.59 -2.31
C ALA A 12 -18.25 20.79 -1.46
N ALA A 13 -19.51 21.21 -1.44
CA ALA A 13 -20.59 20.50 -0.75
C ALA A 13 -20.84 19.11 -1.35
N CYS A 14 -20.91 18.99 -2.69
CA CYS A 14 -21.03 17.70 -3.37
C CYS A 14 -19.83 16.78 -3.06
N ALA A 15 -18.61 17.31 -3.10
CA ALA A 15 -17.41 16.55 -2.76
C ALA A 15 -17.42 16.06 -1.30
N ALA A 16 -17.86 16.90 -0.36
CA ALA A 16 -18.01 16.54 1.05
C ALA A 16 -19.07 15.45 1.26
N VAL A 17 -20.24 15.57 0.60
CA VAL A 17 -21.32 14.57 0.69
C VAL A 17 -20.88 13.23 0.09
N VAL A 18 -20.19 13.24 -1.06
CA VAL A 18 -19.66 12.01 -1.66
C VAL A 18 -18.59 11.39 -0.76
N SER A 19 -17.68 12.19 -0.21
CA SER A 19 -16.64 11.72 0.71
C SER A 19 -17.25 11.09 1.97
N TYR A 20 -18.25 11.74 2.56
CA TYR A 20 -18.98 11.21 3.70
C TYR A 20 -19.74 9.93 3.35
N GLY A 21 -20.37 9.87 2.17
CA GLY A 21 -21.03 8.66 1.67
C GLY A 21 -20.06 7.48 1.53
N ILE A 22 -18.88 7.71 0.94
CA ILE A 22 -17.82 6.69 0.84
C ILE A 22 -17.40 6.21 2.23
N HIS A 23 -17.20 7.14 3.17
CA HIS A 23 -16.82 6.80 4.54
C HIS A 23 -17.90 5.99 5.26
N PHE A 24 -19.16 6.39 5.14
CA PHE A 24 -20.31 5.71 5.73
C PHE A 24 -20.48 4.28 5.19
N TRP A 25 -20.27 4.08 3.89
CA TRP A 25 -20.35 2.77 3.25
C TRP A 25 -19.04 1.97 3.29
N SER A 26 -18.00 2.50 3.94
CA SER A 26 -16.68 1.84 4.02
C SER A 26 -16.72 0.39 4.54
N PRO A 27 -17.57 -0.02 5.51
CA PRO A 27 -17.64 -1.41 5.97
C PRO A 27 -18.08 -2.40 4.87
N VAL A 28 -18.79 -1.92 3.85
CA VAL A 28 -19.23 -2.72 2.69
C VAL A 28 -18.27 -2.54 1.52
N LEU A 29 -17.81 -1.31 1.26
CA LEU A 29 -16.91 -1.00 0.15
C LEU A 29 -15.53 -1.65 0.34
N VAL A 30 -14.98 -1.65 1.55
CA VAL A 30 -13.63 -2.18 1.80
C VAL A 30 -13.52 -3.67 1.47
N PRO A 31 -14.41 -4.58 1.94
CA PRO A 31 -14.35 -5.98 1.54
C PRO A 31 -14.50 -6.21 0.02
N VAL A 32 -15.32 -5.40 -0.66
CA VAL A 32 -15.51 -5.47 -2.12
C VAL A 32 -14.24 -5.03 -2.86
N LEU A 33 -13.61 -3.92 -2.44
CA LEU A 33 -12.38 -3.42 -3.04
C LEU A 33 -11.20 -4.38 -2.80
N LEU A 34 -11.08 -4.92 -1.58
CA LEU A 34 -10.07 -5.92 -1.26
C LEU A 34 -10.25 -7.20 -2.07
N SER A 35 -11.48 -7.71 -2.17
CA SER A 35 -11.75 -8.93 -2.94
C SER A 35 -11.46 -8.76 -4.42
N LEU A 36 -11.71 -7.59 -5.01
CA LEU A 36 -11.25 -7.26 -6.36
C LEU A 36 -9.73 -7.26 -6.48
N CYS A 37 -9.00 -6.71 -5.50
CA CYS A 37 -7.54 -6.72 -5.49
C CYS A 37 -6.98 -8.15 -5.34
N VAL A 38 -7.59 -8.95 -4.48
CA VAL A 38 -7.23 -10.37 -4.27
C VAL A 38 -7.51 -11.19 -5.53
N ALA A 39 -8.68 -11.00 -6.16
CA ALA A 39 -9.01 -11.63 -7.44
C ALA A 39 -8.04 -11.20 -8.56
N ALA A 40 -7.63 -9.93 -8.58
CA ALA A 40 -6.61 -9.41 -9.48
C ALA A 40 -5.23 -10.05 -9.21
N ALA A 41 -4.84 -10.24 -7.95
CA ALA A 41 -3.56 -10.84 -7.56
C ALA A 41 -3.48 -12.35 -7.91
N GLY A 42 -4.59 -13.08 -7.87
CA GLY A 42 -4.65 -14.48 -8.29
C GLY A 42 -4.75 -14.69 -9.80
N GLN A 43 -4.87 -13.61 -10.58
CA GLN A 43 -4.96 -13.68 -12.04
C GLN A 43 -3.81 -14.42 -12.76
N PRO A 44 -2.51 -14.22 -12.44
CA PRO A 44 -1.44 -14.96 -13.10
C PRO A 44 -1.57 -16.47 -12.92
N VAL A 45 -2.06 -16.93 -11.77
CA VAL A 45 -2.32 -18.35 -11.51
C VAL A 45 -3.49 -18.84 -12.36
N PHE A 46 -4.56 -18.06 -12.41
CA PHE A 46 -5.74 -18.35 -13.24
C PHE A 46 -5.40 -18.45 -14.73
N GLU A 47 -4.69 -17.48 -15.28
CA GLU A 47 -4.26 -17.47 -16.68
C GLU A 47 -3.25 -18.59 -16.97
N GLY A 48 -2.32 -18.85 -16.05
CA GLY A 48 -1.38 -19.96 -16.17
C GLY A 48 -2.08 -21.32 -16.24
N ALA A 49 -3.14 -21.51 -15.46
CA ALA A 49 -3.96 -22.72 -15.48
C ALA A 49 -4.76 -22.84 -16.79
N GLN A 50 -5.40 -21.76 -17.25
CA GLN A 50 -6.12 -21.78 -18.53
C GLN A 50 -5.20 -22.01 -19.73
N LYS A 51 -3.99 -21.42 -19.74
CA LYS A 51 -2.98 -21.65 -20.79
C LYS A 51 -2.55 -23.11 -20.88
N ARG A 52 -2.69 -23.87 -19.78
CA ARG A 52 -2.43 -25.32 -19.73
C ARG A 52 -3.66 -26.17 -20.06
N GLY A 53 -4.77 -25.56 -20.48
CA GLY A 53 -6.00 -26.25 -20.90
C GLY A 53 -7.02 -26.51 -19.80
N ALA A 54 -6.84 -25.98 -18.58
CA ALA A 54 -7.83 -26.14 -17.51
C ALA A 54 -9.13 -25.38 -17.82
N PRO A 55 -10.32 -25.97 -17.61
CA PRO A 55 -11.58 -25.26 -17.73
C PRO A 55 -11.68 -24.14 -16.67
N SER A 56 -12.46 -23.10 -16.97
CA SER A 56 -12.50 -21.86 -16.17
C SER A 56 -12.75 -22.08 -14.66
N TYR A 57 -13.58 -23.05 -14.29
CA TYR A 57 -13.88 -23.35 -12.89
C TYR A 57 -12.69 -23.98 -12.15
N LEU A 58 -11.92 -24.88 -12.80
CA LEU A 58 -10.70 -25.46 -12.22
C LEU A 58 -9.59 -24.41 -12.11
N ALA A 59 -9.44 -23.56 -13.12
CA ALA A 59 -8.50 -22.45 -13.08
C ALA A 59 -8.83 -21.48 -11.92
N ALA A 60 -10.10 -21.14 -11.72
CA ALA A 60 -10.56 -20.30 -10.61
C ALA A 60 -10.33 -20.97 -9.26
N ALA A 61 -10.68 -22.26 -9.13
CA ALA A 61 -10.47 -23.03 -7.90
C ALA A 61 -8.98 -23.09 -7.52
N LEU A 62 -8.10 -23.34 -8.49
CA LEU A 62 -6.65 -23.36 -8.25
C LEU A 62 -6.13 -21.99 -7.82
N ALA A 63 -6.53 -20.92 -8.51
CA ALA A 63 -6.12 -19.56 -8.17
C ALA A 63 -6.59 -19.16 -6.76
N MET A 64 -7.84 -19.52 -6.42
CA MET A 64 -8.40 -19.30 -5.09
C MET A 64 -7.66 -20.09 -4.02
N LEU A 65 -7.29 -21.35 -4.30
CA LEU A 65 -6.55 -22.18 -3.36
C LEU A 65 -5.15 -21.61 -3.09
N VAL A 66 -4.45 -21.13 -4.13
CA VAL A 66 -3.14 -20.48 -3.99
C VAL A 66 -3.25 -19.19 -3.17
N VAL A 67 -4.25 -18.35 -3.46
CA VAL A 67 -4.52 -17.12 -2.70
C VAL A 67 -4.84 -17.42 -1.25
N MET A 68 -5.73 -18.38 -1.00
CA MET A 68 -6.12 -18.77 0.36
C MET A 68 -4.94 -19.34 1.13
N GLY A 69 -4.10 -20.17 0.49
CA GLY A 69 -2.86 -20.67 1.06
C GLY A 69 -1.87 -19.56 1.39
N ALA A 70 -1.71 -18.55 0.53
CA ALA A 70 -0.84 -17.40 0.79
C ALA A 70 -1.35 -16.54 1.96
N VAL A 71 -2.65 -16.21 1.99
CA VAL A 71 -3.26 -15.42 3.06
C VAL A 71 -3.22 -16.17 4.39
N PHE A 72 -3.60 -17.45 4.39
CA PHE A 72 -3.58 -18.28 5.60
C PHE A 72 -2.15 -18.53 6.08
N GLY A 73 -1.21 -18.82 5.18
CA GLY A 73 0.20 -18.98 5.50
C GLY A 73 0.79 -17.71 6.11
N PHE A 74 0.50 -16.54 5.53
CA PHE A 74 0.91 -15.25 6.10
C PHE A 74 0.28 -15.02 7.48
N ALA A 75 -1.00 -15.31 7.67
CA ALA A 75 -1.69 -15.18 8.96
C ALA A 75 -1.08 -16.09 10.04
N VAL A 76 -0.79 -17.35 9.70
CA VAL A 76 -0.13 -18.30 10.61
C VAL A 76 1.28 -17.83 10.96
N LEU A 77 2.07 -17.39 9.98
CA LEU A 77 3.42 -16.86 10.23
C LEU A 77 3.38 -15.62 11.15
N MET A 78 2.41 -14.72 10.93
CA MET A 78 2.20 -13.57 11.80
C MET A 78 1.75 -13.96 13.20
N ALA A 79 0.87 -14.96 13.34
CA ALA A 79 0.43 -15.45 14.65
C ALA A 79 1.58 -16.09 15.42
N VAL A 80 2.40 -16.92 14.76
CA VAL A 80 3.58 -17.55 15.37
C VAL A 80 4.59 -16.48 15.80
N ALA A 81 4.93 -15.55 14.91
CA ALA A 81 5.86 -14.47 15.20
C ALA A 81 5.32 -13.50 16.27
N GLY A 82 4.01 -13.29 16.32
CA GLY A 82 3.33 -12.50 17.34
C GLY A 82 3.35 -13.16 18.71
N ASN A 83 3.18 -14.49 18.78
CA ASN A 83 3.31 -15.23 20.03
C ASN A 83 4.76 -15.20 20.56
N GLU A 84 5.76 -15.33 19.67
CA GLU A 84 7.17 -15.19 20.05
C GLU A 84 7.49 -13.79 20.62
N LEU A 85 6.86 -12.75 20.06
CA LEU A 85 6.92 -11.40 20.61
C LEU A 85 6.27 -11.32 21.99
N ALA A 86 5.08 -11.90 22.16
CA ALA A 86 4.35 -11.91 23.42
C ALA A 86 5.16 -12.57 24.54
N ASP A 87 5.79 -13.71 24.25
CA ASP A 87 6.69 -14.41 25.18
C ASP A 87 7.93 -13.58 25.52
N SER A 88 8.36 -12.71 24.60
CA SER A 88 9.49 -11.80 24.78
C SER A 88 9.13 -10.48 25.49
N LEU A 89 7.84 -10.15 25.65
CA LEU A 89 7.40 -8.87 26.24
C LEU A 89 7.97 -8.62 27.65
N PRO A 90 7.95 -9.59 28.60
CA PRO A 90 8.52 -9.36 29.92
C PRO A 90 10.02 -9.06 29.90
N LYS A 91 10.75 -9.61 28.91
CA LYS A 91 12.18 -9.33 28.71
C LYS A 91 12.38 -7.90 28.22
N TYR A 92 11.53 -7.43 27.31
CA TYR A 92 11.60 -6.07 26.79
C TYR A 92 11.24 -5.03 27.83
N GLU A 93 10.22 -5.29 28.65
CA GLU A 93 9.84 -4.42 29.76
C GLU A 93 11.01 -4.21 30.73
N ARG A 94 11.70 -5.29 31.12
CA ARG A 94 12.90 -5.19 31.97
C ARG A 94 14.03 -4.41 31.31
N ALA A 95 14.31 -4.68 30.03
CA ALA A 95 15.37 -3.97 29.31
C ALA A 95 15.07 -2.47 29.16
N ILE A 96 13.82 -2.12 28.90
CA ILE A 96 13.34 -0.74 28.86
C ILE A 96 13.56 -0.06 30.21
N HIS A 97 13.18 -0.71 31.32
CA HIS A 97 13.41 -0.15 32.65
C HIS A 97 14.89 0.03 32.98
N GLN A 98 15.74 -0.92 32.58
CA GLN A 98 17.19 -0.80 32.73
C GLN A 98 17.76 0.37 31.92
N PHE A 99 17.36 0.49 30.66
CA PHE A 99 17.77 1.59 29.77
C PHE A 99 17.32 2.95 30.30
N GLN A 100 16.06 3.09 30.74
CA GLN A 100 15.54 4.30 31.39
C GLN A 100 16.38 4.69 32.61
N THR A 101 16.70 3.72 33.47
CA THR A 101 17.46 3.96 34.70
C THR A 101 18.88 4.44 34.37
N GLN A 102 19.55 3.80 33.40
CA GLN A 102 20.88 4.20 32.95
C GLN A 102 20.87 5.60 32.32
N ALA A 103 19.94 5.86 31.41
CA ALA A 103 19.80 7.16 30.77
C ALA A 103 19.50 8.28 31.78
N ALA A 104 18.67 8.02 32.80
CA ALA A 104 18.38 9.00 33.85
C ALA A 104 19.63 9.33 34.69
N ILE A 105 20.46 8.33 35.01
CA ILE A 105 21.73 8.51 35.73
C ILE A 105 22.72 9.33 34.89
N GLU A 106 22.90 9.00 33.61
CA GLU A 106 23.79 9.75 32.70
C GLU A 106 23.33 11.21 32.53
N LEU A 107 22.03 11.44 32.34
CA LEU A 107 21.45 12.79 32.25
C LEU A 107 21.65 13.59 33.54
N GLN A 108 21.57 12.93 34.70
CA GLN A 108 21.85 13.57 35.98
C GLN A 108 23.33 13.97 36.10
N GLN A 109 24.25 13.13 35.63
CA GLN A 109 25.70 13.44 35.59
C GLN A 109 26.00 14.62 34.67
N HIS A 110 25.25 14.79 33.59
CA HIS A 110 25.34 15.94 32.67
C HIS A 110 24.55 17.19 33.14
N HIS A 111 24.08 17.23 34.39
CA HIS A 111 23.32 18.35 34.97
C HIS A 111 21.96 18.62 34.29
N LEU A 112 21.40 17.66 33.57
CA LEU A 112 20.11 17.75 32.88
C LEU A 112 18.97 17.20 33.76
N THR A 113 18.87 17.68 35.01
CA THR A 113 17.94 17.15 36.04
C THR A 113 16.46 17.17 35.64
N ARG A 114 16.04 18.13 34.81
CA ARG A 114 14.66 18.15 34.28
C ARG A 114 14.39 16.99 33.33
N LEU A 115 15.35 16.69 32.44
CA LEU A 115 15.25 15.59 31.48
C LEU A 115 15.36 14.23 32.16
N SER A 116 16.21 14.08 33.18
CA SER A 116 16.32 12.81 33.93
C SER A 116 15.02 12.43 34.63
N VAL A 117 14.34 13.39 35.27
CA VAL A 117 13.03 13.16 35.91
C VAL A 117 11.95 12.84 34.87
N SER A 118 11.97 13.51 33.71
CA SER A 118 11.03 13.20 32.62
C SER A 118 11.22 11.78 32.06
N VAL A 119 12.47 11.35 31.85
CA VAL A 119 12.79 9.99 31.37
C VAL A 119 12.41 8.93 32.40
N ALA A 120 12.71 9.17 33.69
CA ALA A 120 12.39 8.24 34.76
C ALA A 120 10.87 8.08 35.01
N ARG A 121 10.09 9.13 34.76
CA ARG A 121 8.62 9.10 34.89
C ARG A 121 7.90 8.59 33.65
N PHE A 122 8.57 8.53 32.51
CA PHE A 122 7.94 8.09 31.27
C PHE A 122 7.80 6.57 31.27
N ASP A 123 6.57 6.06 31.28
CA ASP A 123 6.27 4.64 31.28
C ASP A 123 6.39 4.05 29.85
N PHE A 124 7.64 3.80 29.42
CA PHE A 124 7.92 3.15 28.13
C PHE A 124 7.35 1.72 28.08
N GLY A 125 7.20 1.05 29.23
CA GLY A 125 6.55 -0.26 29.34
C GLY A 125 5.14 -0.21 28.80
N LYS A 126 4.27 0.62 29.41
CA LYS A 126 2.88 0.80 28.94
C LYS A 126 2.76 1.33 27.51
N THR A 127 3.65 2.23 27.11
CA THR A 127 3.61 2.80 25.75
C THR A 127 3.96 1.75 24.70
N SER A 128 4.96 0.91 24.97
CA SER A 128 5.39 -0.16 24.07
C SER A 128 4.39 -1.32 24.01
N THR A 129 3.78 -1.71 25.13
CA THR A 129 2.73 -2.73 25.16
C THR A 129 1.47 -2.24 24.47
N ALA A 130 1.03 -0.99 24.71
CA ALA A 130 -0.11 -0.41 24.01
C ALA A 130 0.12 -0.29 22.50
N ALA A 131 1.35 0.03 22.06
CA ALA A 131 1.70 0.03 20.64
C ALA A 131 1.64 -1.38 20.04
N ALA A 132 2.17 -2.39 20.74
CA ALA A 132 2.11 -3.79 20.31
C ALA A 132 0.68 -4.33 20.25
N GLU A 133 -0.14 -4.08 21.27
CA GLU A 133 -1.57 -4.42 21.31
C GLU A 133 -2.36 -3.68 20.22
N GLY A 134 -2.05 -2.41 19.97
CA GLY A 134 -2.62 -1.62 18.88
C GLY A 134 -2.30 -2.20 17.50
N MET A 135 -1.07 -2.66 17.28
CA MET A 135 -0.69 -3.35 16.05
C MET A 135 -1.36 -4.71 15.91
N LEU A 136 -1.43 -5.49 17.00
CA LEU A 136 -2.06 -6.81 17.00
C LEU A 136 -3.56 -6.71 16.75
N SER A 137 -4.24 -5.76 17.40
CA SER A 137 -5.66 -5.49 17.18
C SER A 137 -5.94 -4.96 15.78
N SER A 138 -5.07 -4.11 15.23
CA SER A 138 -5.16 -3.66 13.84
C SER A 138 -4.99 -4.81 12.85
N ALA A 139 -4.01 -5.70 13.09
CA ALA A 139 -3.82 -6.91 12.30
C ALA A 139 -5.05 -7.82 12.39
N ALA A 140 -5.54 -8.11 13.61
CA ALA A 140 -6.74 -8.91 13.83
C ALA A 140 -7.98 -8.32 13.16
N GLY A 141 -8.15 -6.99 13.19
CA GLY A 141 -9.24 -6.28 12.50
C GLY A 141 -9.18 -6.44 10.97
N ILE A 142 -7.98 -6.40 10.38
CA ILE A 142 -7.78 -6.71 8.95
C ILE A 142 -8.20 -8.16 8.65
N PHE A 143 -7.86 -9.10 9.53
CA PHE A 143 -8.21 -10.52 9.38
C PHE A 143 -9.69 -10.83 9.66
N GLY A 144 -10.39 -10.02 10.46
CA GLY A 144 -11.79 -10.27 10.87
C GLY A 144 -12.78 -10.40 9.70
N ASN A 145 -12.50 -9.75 8.57
CA ASN A 145 -13.32 -9.82 7.35
C ASN A 145 -12.68 -10.65 6.22
N VAL A 146 -11.58 -11.37 6.48
CA VAL A 146 -10.88 -12.14 5.44
C VAL A 146 -11.78 -13.22 4.85
N ALA A 147 -12.62 -13.88 5.65
CA ALA A 147 -13.57 -14.86 5.12
C ALA A 147 -14.51 -14.24 4.08
N LEU A 148 -15.10 -13.07 4.37
CA LEU A 148 -15.98 -12.36 3.43
C LEU A 148 -15.20 -11.93 2.18
N VAL A 149 -14.00 -11.37 2.34
CA VAL A 149 -13.12 -10.98 1.22
C VAL A 149 -12.80 -12.17 0.32
N LEU A 150 -12.46 -13.32 0.91
CA LEU A 150 -12.15 -14.54 0.17
C LEU A 150 -13.38 -15.07 -0.58
N VAL A 151 -14.55 -15.10 0.07
CA VAL A 151 -15.80 -15.50 -0.60
C VAL A 151 -16.11 -14.59 -1.77
N LEU A 152 -16.07 -13.26 -1.58
CA LEU A 152 -16.30 -12.29 -2.65
C LEU A 152 -15.26 -12.42 -3.77
N ALA A 153 -13.99 -12.67 -3.44
CA ALA A 153 -12.93 -12.84 -4.43
C ALA A 153 -13.16 -14.11 -5.27
N ALA A 154 -13.61 -15.20 -4.64
CA ALA A 154 -14.00 -16.43 -5.33
C ALA A 154 -15.17 -16.19 -6.30
N PHE A 155 -16.21 -15.47 -5.85
CA PHE A 155 -17.32 -15.07 -6.71
C PHE A 155 -16.84 -14.21 -7.89
N PHE A 156 -15.99 -13.20 -7.65
CA PHE A 156 -15.45 -12.37 -8.73
C PHE A 156 -14.60 -13.17 -9.72
N MET A 157 -13.78 -14.11 -9.26
CA MET A 157 -12.99 -14.98 -10.14
C MET A 157 -13.86 -15.92 -10.98
N LEU A 158 -14.88 -16.54 -10.38
CA LEU A 158 -15.81 -17.41 -11.09
C LEU A 158 -16.67 -16.64 -12.09
N GLU A 159 -17.21 -15.49 -11.65
CA GLU A 159 -18.08 -14.67 -12.48
C GLU A 159 -17.31 -13.94 -13.57
N ARG A 160 -16.00 -13.71 -13.44
CA ARG A 160 -15.17 -13.08 -14.49
C ARG A 160 -15.32 -13.75 -15.85
N ALA A 161 -15.41 -15.07 -15.90
CA ALA A 161 -15.61 -15.82 -17.15
C ALA A 161 -16.94 -15.46 -17.84
N VAL A 162 -17.97 -15.16 -17.04
CA VAL A 162 -19.33 -14.85 -17.49
C VAL A 162 -19.53 -13.34 -17.68
N PHE A 163 -18.95 -12.51 -16.80
CA PHE A 163 -19.04 -11.06 -16.80
C PHE A 163 -18.39 -10.46 -18.05
N TYR A 164 -17.25 -11.02 -18.49
CA TYR A 164 -16.62 -10.63 -19.75
C TYR A 164 -17.56 -10.85 -20.95
N GLN A 165 -18.27 -11.97 -20.98
CA GLN A 165 -19.22 -12.30 -22.04
C GLN A 165 -20.49 -11.42 -21.96
N LYS A 166 -21.03 -11.17 -20.77
CA LYS A 166 -22.17 -10.27 -20.54
C LYS A 166 -21.84 -8.83 -20.97
N LEU A 167 -20.68 -8.31 -20.58
CA LEU A 167 -20.24 -6.95 -20.91
C LEU A 167 -19.96 -6.79 -22.42
N SER A 168 -19.51 -7.86 -23.09
CA SER A 168 -19.31 -7.85 -24.55
C SER A 168 -20.60 -7.78 -25.36
N ARG A 169 -21.76 -8.08 -24.73
CA ARG A 169 -23.09 -8.05 -25.35
C ARG A 169 -23.85 -6.75 -25.13
N ILE A 170 -23.31 -5.80 -24.37
CA ILE A 170 -23.93 -4.48 -24.17
C ILE A 170 -23.43 -3.54 -25.28
N PRO A 171 -24.30 -3.13 -26.24
CA PRO A 171 -23.88 -2.34 -27.41
C PRO A 171 -23.48 -0.89 -27.07
N SER A 172 -23.82 -0.40 -25.88
CA SER A 172 -24.02 1.03 -25.62
C SER A 172 -22.80 1.82 -25.14
N ALA A 173 -21.59 1.27 -25.02
CA ALA A 173 -20.39 2.07 -24.72
C ALA A 173 -19.06 1.34 -25.01
N PRO A 174 -18.55 1.36 -26.26
CA PRO A 174 -17.22 0.83 -26.59
C PRO A 174 -16.13 1.44 -25.70
N ARG A 175 -16.24 2.75 -25.44
CA ARG A 175 -15.29 3.51 -24.60
C ARG A 175 -15.26 3.00 -23.16
N ALA A 176 -16.41 2.79 -22.51
CA ALA A 176 -16.48 2.34 -21.10
C ALA A 176 -15.86 0.95 -20.90
N ARG A 177 -16.02 0.05 -21.88
CA ARG A 177 -15.43 -1.29 -21.88
C ARG A 177 -13.90 -1.20 -21.92
N ASP A 178 -13.35 -0.38 -22.81
CA ASP A 178 -11.90 -0.24 -22.96
C ASP A 178 -11.24 0.43 -21.74
N VAL A 179 -11.95 1.34 -21.07
CA VAL A 179 -11.53 1.95 -19.79
C VAL A 179 -11.36 0.87 -18.73
N PHE A 180 -12.38 0.04 -18.57
CA PHE A 180 -12.44 -0.99 -17.53
C PHE A 180 -11.35 -2.05 -17.74
N HIS A 181 -11.16 -2.52 -18.99
CA HIS A 181 -10.12 -3.52 -19.28
C HIS A 181 -8.71 -2.98 -19.04
N ARG A 182 -8.44 -1.73 -19.44
CA ARG A 182 -7.14 -1.10 -19.17
C ARG A 182 -6.91 -0.90 -17.68
N ALA A 183 -7.89 -0.35 -16.96
CA ALA A 183 -7.80 -0.15 -15.52
C ALA A 183 -7.55 -1.45 -14.75
N LEU A 184 -8.28 -2.53 -15.07
CA LEU A 184 -8.07 -3.84 -14.44
C LEU A 184 -6.68 -4.41 -14.75
N GLY A 185 -6.22 -4.31 -16.00
CA GLY A 185 -4.91 -4.82 -16.40
C GLY A 185 -3.75 -4.08 -15.71
N ASP A 186 -3.85 -2.76 -15.58
CA ASP A 186 -2.82 -1.95 -14.94
C ASP A 186 -2.80 -2.13 -13.42
N VAL A 187 -3.98 -2.23 -12.79
CA VAL A 187 -4.12 -2.58 -11.37
C VAL A 187 -3.56 -3.98 -11.10
N GLN A 188 -3.85 -4.97 -11.95
CA GLN A 188 -3.31 -6.34 -11.82
C GLN A 188 -1.78 -6.37 -11.87
N LYS A 189 -1.19 -5.74 -12.88
CA LYS A 189 0.28 -5.63 -12.98
C LYS A 189 0.86 -4.93 -11.78
N TYR A 190 0.27 -3.81 -11.37
CA TYR A 190 0.71 -3.05 -10.20
C TYR A 190 0.69 -3.91 -8.94
N LEU A 191 -0.44 -4.57 -8.65
CA LEU A 191 -0.59 -5.38 -7.45
C LEU A 191 0.44 -6.52 -7.43
N TRP A 192 0.64 -7.22 -8.53
CA TRP A 192 1.64 -8.30 -8.60
C TRP A 192 3.07 -7.79 -8.38
N LEU A 193 3.44 -6.71 -9.06
CA LEU A 193 4.73 -6.04 -8.89
C LEU A 193 4.92 -5.58 -7.44
N LYS A 194 3.88 -4.99 -6.84
CA LYS A 194 3.91 -4.51 -5.46
C LYS A 194 4.07 -5.66 -4.48
N THR A 195 3.36 -6.78 -4.68
CA THR A 195 3.54 -8.00 -3.88
C THR A 195 4.98 -8.51 -3.94
N LEU A 196 5.57 -8.53 -5.14
CA LEU A 196 6.94 -9.00 -5.33
C LEU A 196 7.97 -8.08 -4.64
N MET A 197 7.82 -6.76 -4.83
CA MET A 197 8.70 -5.77 -4.19
C MET A 197 8.56 -5.77 -2.68
N SER A 198 7.33 -5.84 -2.15
CA SER A 198 7.09 -6.00 -0.72
C SER A 198 7.67 -7.30 -0.18
N GLY A 199 7.57 -8.40 -0.94
CA GLY A 199 8.21 -9.68 -0.62
C GLY A 199 9.71 -9.54 -0.47
N ALA A 200 10.37 -8.93 -1.46
CA ALA A 200 11.79 -8.65 -1.42
C ALA A 200 12.18 -7.78 -0.23
N THR A 201 11.45 -6.67 0.03
CA THR A 201 11.67 -5.80 1.18
C THR A 201 11.56 -6.57 2.50
N GLY A 202 10.52 -7.38 2.67
CA GLY A 202 10.30 -8.16 3.89
C GLY A 202 11.39 -9.21 4.13
N ILE A 203 11.81 -9.93 3.08
CA ILE A 203 12.90 -10.91 3.16
C ILE A 203 14.22 -10.22 3.51
N LEU A 204 14.56 -9.11 2.83
CA LEU A 204 15.79 -8.38 3.09
C LEU A 204 15.81 -7.76 4.50
N ALA A 205 14.68 -7.20 4.95
CA ALA A 205 14.55 -6.65 6.29
C ALA A 205 14.67 -7.74 7.37
N GLY A 206 14.00 -8.88 7.18
CA GLY A 206 14.10 -10.03 8.09
C GLY A 206 15.51 -10.61 8.12
N ALA A 207 16.16 -10.75 6.96
CA ALA A 207 17.54 -11.22 6.87
C ALA A 207 18.53 -10.25 7.53
N LEU A 208 18.32 -8.94 7.37
CA LEU A 208 19.12 -7.92 8.05
C LEU A 208 18.96 -7.98 9.57
N CYS A 209 17.72 -8.12 10.06
CA CYS A 209 17.46 -8.33 11.48
C CYS A 209 18.16 -9.60 12.00
N ALA A 210 18.07 -10.72 11.26
CA ALA A 210 18.73 -11.96 11.63
C ALA A 210 20.27 -11.83 11.64
N ALA A 211 20.85 -11.15 10.65
CA ALA A 211 22.29 -10.92 10.56
C ALA A 211 22.84 -10.03 11.70
N LEU A 212 22.00 -9.17 12.26
CA LEU A 212 22.32 -8.31 13.40
C LEU A 212 21.77 -8.87 14.73
N ASP A 213 21.49 -10.18 14.81
CA ASP A 213 20.89 -10.89 15.96
C ASP A 213 19.75 -10.11 16.64
N VAL A 214 18.93 -9.43 15.84
CA VAL A 214 17.75 -8.71 16.34
C VAL A 214 16.68 -9.75 16.65
N PRO A 215 16.13 -9.77 17.88
CA PRO A 215 15.11 -10.74 18.23
C PRO A 215 13.84 -10.54 17.39
N ASN A 216 13.10 -11.61 17.16
CA ASN A 216 11.89 -11.61 16.33
C ASN A 216 12.15 -11.14 14.88
N ALA A 217 13.29 -11.53 14.28
CA ALA A 217 13.65 -11.14 12.91
C ALA A 217 12.56 -11.49 11.87
N VAL A 218 11.91 -12.65 12.03
CA VAL A 218 10.79 -13.09 11.18
C VAL A 218 9.60 -12.13 11.29
N LEU A 219 9.24 -11.71 12.51
CA LEU A 219 8.18 -10.73 12.75
C LEU A 219 8.47 -9.44 11.97
N TRP A 220 9.68 -8.89 12.12
CA TRP A 220 10.04 -7.62 11.50
C TRP A 220 10.10 -7.70 9.97
N GLY A 221 10.50 -8.84 9.42
CA GLY A 221 10.40 -9.10 7.98
C GLY A 221 8.95 -9.13 7.48
N LEU A 222 8.05 -9.78 8.23
CA LEU A 222 6.63 -9.85 7.89
C LEU A 222 5.91 -8.49 8.06
N VAL A 223 6.25 -7.73 9.10
CA VAL A 223 5.77 -6.35 9.31
C VAL A 223 6.27 -5.44 8.20
N ALA A 224 7.55 -5.56 7.81
CA ALA A 224 8.11 -4.82 6.68
C ALA A 224 7.41 -5.19 5.37
N PHE A 225 7.13 -6.47 5.12
CA PHE A 225 6.33 -6.92 3.98
C PHE A 225 4.94 -6.27 3.96
N ALA A 226 4.21 -6.33 5.08
CA ALA A 226 2.84 -5.83 5.17
C ALA A 226 2.79 -4.30 5.00
N LEU A 227 3.67 -3.59 5.71
CA LEU A 227 3.69 -2.12 5.68
C LEU A 227 4.22 -1.60 4.34
N ASN A 228 5.10 -2.32 3.62
CA ASN A 228 5.61 -1.86 2.33
C ASN A 228 4.53 -1.74 1.23
N TYR A 229 3.32 -2.26 1.44
CA TYR A 229 2.17 -1.94 0.60
C TYR A 229 1.76 -0.46 0.69
N ALA A 230 1.95 0.18 1.85
CA ALA A 230 1.74 1.62 2.02
C ALA A 230 2.85 2.41 1.29
N PRO A 231 2.51 3.27 0.32
CA PRO A 231 3.51 4.00 -0.45
C PRO A 231 4.38 4.94 0.42
N ASN A 232 5.70 4.93 0.20
CA ASN A 232 6.73 5.83 0.77
C ASN A 232 6.89 5.89 2.31
N VAL A 233 5.84 5.58 3.06
CA VAL A 233 5.78 5.70 4.52
C VAL A 233 5.90 4.34 5.20
N GLY A 234 5.40 3.28 4.56
CA GLY A 234 5.31 1.95 5.15
C GLY A 234 6.65 1.36 5.57
N SER A 235 7.65 1.41 4.70
CA SER A 235 9.01 0.90 4.96
C SER A 235 9.72 1.67 6.08
N LEU A 236 9.50 2.98 6.17
CA LEU A 236 10.06 3.83 7.23
C LEU A 236 9.40 3.52 8.57
N VAL A 237 8.08 3.43 8.60
CA VAL A 237 7.32 3.08 9.82
C VAL A 237 7.68 1.68 10.30
N ALA A 238 7.88 0.72 9.38
CA ALA A 238 8.29 -0.64 9.71
C ALA A 238 9.65 -0.71 10.41
N ALA A 239 10.54 0.25 10.19
CA ALA A 239 11.87 0.29 10.80
C ALA A 239 11.87 0.84 12.23
N ILE A 240 10.86 1.63 12.62
CA ILE A 240 10.86 2.38 13.90
C ILE A 240 10.99 1.44 15.10
N LEU A 241 10.10 0.45 15.20
CA LEU A 241 10.09 -0.48 16.31
C LEU A 241 11.33 -1.39 16.38
N PRO A 242 11.76 -2.09 15.31
CA PRO A 242 12.95 -2.93 15.39
C PRO A 242 14.23 -2.13 15.68
N VAL A 243 14.38 -0.92 15.12
CA VAL A 243 15.53 -0.06 15.42
C VAL A 243 15.50 0.42 16.86
N GLY A 244 14.34 0.88 17.35
CA GLY A 244 14.18 1.31 18.74
C GLY A 244 14.43 0.17 19.74
N LEU A 245 13.93 -1.02 19.46
CA LEU A 245 14.16 -2.19 20.29
C LEU A 245 15.63 -2.61 20.28
N THR A 246 16.29 -2.56 19.11
CA THR A 246 17.73 -2.84 18.99
C THR A 246 18.57 -1.82 19.76
N LEU A 247 18.18 -0.55 19.74
CA LEU A 247 18.84 0.52 20.50
C LEU A 247 18.80 0.21 22.00
N ILE A 248 17.65 -0.20 22.50
CA ILE A 248 17.44 -0.51 23.93
C ILE A 248 18.18 -1.80 24.34
N LEU A 249 18.14 -2.83 23.49
CA LEU A 249 18.67 -4.15 23.85
C LEU A 249 20.16 -4.33 23.57
N ARG A 250 20.68 -3.71 22.51
CA ARG A 250 22.05 -3.94 22.01
C ARG A 250 22.88 -2.65 21.93
N GLY A 251 22.28 -1.49 22.17
CA GLY A 251 22.96 -0.20 22.16
C GLY A 251 22.98 0.49 20.78
N PRO A 252 23.65 1.65 20.70
CA PRO A 252 23.51 2.58 19.57
C PRO A 252 24.17 2.09 18.27
N GLN A 253 25.30 1.38 18.36
CA GLN A 253 26.02 0.90 17.17
C GLN A 253 25.20 -0.09 16.31
N PRO A 254 24.67 -1.21 16.86
CA PRO A 254 23.85 -2.13 16.07
C PRO A 254 22.52 -1.50 15.63
N ALA A 255 21.95 -0.60 16.43
CA ALA A 255 20.74 0.13 16.04
C ALA A 255 20.99 1.07 14.85
N ALA A 256 22.12 1.78 14.83
CA ALA A 256 22.51 2.62 13.71
C ALA A 256 22.79 1.80 12.45
N ALA A 257 23.45 0.64 12.60
CA ALA A 257 23.68 -0.29 11.49
C ALA A 257 22.36 -0.81 10.91
N LEU A 258 21.40 -1.19 11.78
CA LEU A 258 20.08 -1.64 11.37
C LEU A 258 19.30 -0.52 10.65
N ALA A 259 19.30 0.69 11.21
CA ALA A 259 18.65 1.85 10.61
C ALA A 259 19.22 2.19 9.23
N ALA A 260 20.55 2.16 9.10
CA ALA A 260 21.23 2.36 7.83
C ALA A 260 20.86 1.26 6.82
N GLY A 261 20.80 0.00 7.25
CA GLY A 261 20.39 -1.12 6.39
C GLY A 261 18.94 -1.00 5.91
N TYR A 262 17.99 -0.64 6.77
CA TYR A 262 16.60 -0.35 6.36
C TYR A 262 16.53 0.82 5.37
N LEU A 263 17.32 1.87 5.58
CA LEU A 263 17.41 3.00 4.66
C LEU A 263 17.95 2.56 3.30
N VAL A 264 19.00 1.74 3.26
CA VAL A 264 19.55 1.17 2.02
C VAL A 264 18.50 0.31 1.31
N ILE A 265 17.80 -0.58 2.03
CA ILE A 265 16.72 -1.40 1.46
C ILE A 265 15.65 -0.50 0.85
N ASN A 266 15.21 0.55 1.56
CA ASN A 266 14.20 1.47 1.08
C ASN A 266 14.65 2.25 -0.17
N VAL A 267 15.90 2.73 -0.19
CA VAL A 267 16.46 3.45 -1.35
C VAL A 267 16.59 2.51 -2.54
N VAL A 268 17.13 1.31 -2.36
CA VAL A 268 17.32 0.35 -3.45
C VAL A 268 15.98 -0.15 -3.96
N ILE A 269 15.11 -0.69 -3.10
CA ILE A 269 13.84 -1.25 -3.55
C ILE A 269 12.85 -0.15 -3.92
N GLY A 270 12.57 0.78 -3.03
CA GLY A 270 11.52 1.79 -3.23
C GLY A 270 11.87 2.89 -4.24
N ASN A 271 13.13 3.34 -4.29
CA ASN A 271 13.51 4.47 -5.14
C ASN A 271 14.24 4.08 -6.44
N VAL A 272 14.82 2.87 -6.52
CA VAL A 272 15.58 2.44 -7.72
C VAL A 272 14.90 1.29 -8.44
N VAL A 273 14.62 0.18 -7.76
CA VAL A 273 14.09 -1.04 -8.37
C VAL A 273 12.62 -0.88 -8.72
N GLU A 274 11.78 -0.45 -7.77
CA GLU A 274 10.34 -0.30 -7.96
C GLU A 274 10.02 0.63 -9.15
N PRO A 275 10.62 1.83 -9.29
CA PRO A 275 10.38 2.69 -10.45
C PRO A 275 10.91 2.12 -11.77
N LYS A 276 12.04 1.40 -11.75
CA LYS A 276 12.60 0.77 -12.96
C LYS A 276 11.71 -0.38 -13.45
N VAL A 277 11.18 -1.19 -12.54
CA VAL A 277 10.40 -2.39 -12.89
C VAL A 277 8.94 -2.03 -13.20
N MET A 278 8.32 -1.09 -12.46
CA MET A 278 7.00 -0.57 -12.83
C MET A 278 7.06 0.26 -14.12
N GLY A 279 8.22 0.84 -14.43
CA GLY A 279 8.38 1.79 -15.52
C GLY A 279 7.56 3.05 -15.25
N GLN A 280 7.80 4.13 -15.98
CA GLN A 280 7.09 5.42 -15.85
C GLN A 280 5.57 5.34 -16.17
N LYS A 281 4.99 4.14 -16.26
CA LYS A 281 3.67 3.82 -16.86
C LYS A 281 2.49 3.87 -15.89
N LEU A 282 2.69 3.99 -14.58
CA LEU A 282 1.57 4.23 -13.67
C LEU A 282 1.05 5.67 -13.78
N GLY A 283 1.86 6.57 -14.34
CA GLY A 283 1.49 7.94 -14.65
C GLY A 283 0.99 8.74 -13.46
N LEU A 284 1.32 8.38 -12.22
CA LEU A 284 0.95 9.13 -11.03
C LEU A 284 2.13 9.93 -10.50
N SER A 285 1.87 11.19 -10.12
CA SER A 285 2.86 12.03 -9.43
C SER A 285 3.16 11.50 -8.02
N PRO A 286 4.43 11.47 -7.58
CA PRO A 286 4.77 11.07 -6.21
C PRO A 286 3.98 11.84 -5.14
N LEU A 287 3.72 13.14 -5.38
CA LEU A 287 2.90 13.96 -4.49
C LEU A 287 1.46 13.45 -4.44
N VAL A 288 0.89 13.10 -5.60
CA VAL A 288 -0.47 12.56 -5.71
C VAL A 288 -0.58 11.24 -4.97
N VAL A 289 0.45 10.39 -5.01
CA VAL A 289 0.46 9.12 -4.28
C VAL A 289 0.40 9.35 -2.76
N VAL A 290 1.17 10.30 -2.22
CA VAL A 290 1.15 10.61 -0.78
C VAL A 290 -0.20 11.22 -0.37
N VAL A 291 -0.72 12.19 -1.15
CA VAL A 291 -2.03 12.81 -0.88
C VAL A 291 -3.15 11.77 -0.97
N ALA A 292 -3.09 10.88 -1.94
CA ALA A 292 -4.03 9.78 -2.09
C ALA A 292 -3.99 8.82 -0.90
N MET A 293 -2.80 8.48 -0.38
CA MET A 293 -2.67 7.64 0.81
C MET A 293 -3.41 8.24 2.01
N VAL A 294 -3.26 9.55 2.23
CA VAL A 294 -3.95 10.26 3.31
C VAL A 294 -5.46 10.32 3.04
N ALA A 295 -5.87 10.67 1.82
CA ALA A 295 -7.28 10.79 1.44
C ALA A 295 -8.02 9.46 1.55
N TRP A 296 -7.51 8.39 0.92
CA TRP A 296 -8.12 7.06 0.99
C TRP A 296 -7.98 6.44 2.39
N GLY A 297 -6.90 6.74 3.11
CA GLY A 297 -6.74 6.36 4.51
C GLY A 297 -7.82 6.95 5.41
N PHE A 298 -8.19 8.21 5.17
CA PHE A 298 -9.29 8.86 5.88
C PHE A 298 -10.66 8.30 5.49
N LEU A 299 -10.88 8.07 4.19
CA LEU A 299 -12.17 7.58 3.69
C LEU A 299 -12.46 6.13 4.05
N LEU A 300 -11.48 5.24 3.91
CA LEU A 300 -11.66 3.79 3.97
C LEU A 300 -10.80 3.12 5.07
N GLY A 301 -10.15 3.90 5.92
CA GLY A 301 -9.29 3.40 7.00
C GLY A 301 -7.93 2.88 6.51
N PRO A 302 -7.23 2.07 7.33
CA PRO A 302 -5.88 1.58 7.02
C PRO A 302 -5.79 0.83 5.69
N VAL A 303 -6.82 0.04 5.36
CA VAL A 303 -6.90 -0.69 4.10
C VAL A 303 -6.98 0.28 2.90
N GLY A 304 -7.72 1.38 3.04
CA GLY A 304 -7.76 2.45 2.04
C GLY A 304 -6.39 3.05 1.74
N ALA A 305 -5.59 3.28 2.78
CA ALA A 305 -4.23 3.78 2.62
C ALA A 305 -3.34 2.77 1.85
N LEU A 306 -3.47 1.47 2.13
CA LEU A 306 -2.75 0.40 1.41
C LEU A 306 -3.19 0.29 -0.06
N LEU A 307 -4.48 0.47 -0.32
CA LEU A 307 -5.06 0.43 -1.67
C LEU A 307 -5.08 1.79 -2.38
N SER A 308 -4.44 2.80 -1.82
CA SER A 308 -4.52 4.18 -2.32
C SER A 308 -4.03 4.31 -3.77
N THR A 309 -2.92 3.66 -4.13
CA THR A 309 -2.40 3.69 -5.50
C THR A 309 -3.35 3.06 -6.52
N PRO A 310 -3.83 1.80 -6.36
CA PRO A 310 -4.76 1.21 -7.32
C PRO A 310 -6.09 1.96 -7.40
N LEU A 311 -6.63 2.44 -6.28
CA LEU A 311 -7.85 3.26 -6.29
C LEU A 311 -7.66 4.56 -7.06
N THR A 312 -6.51 5.22 -6.88
CA THR A 312 -6.18 6.45 -7.58
C THR A 312 -5.94 6.22 -9.07
N MET A 313 -5.37 5.09 -9.47
CA MET A 313 -5.26 4.71 -10.88
C MET A 313 -6.63 4.53 -11.52
N VAL A 314 -7.54 3.78 -10.89
CA VAL A 314 -8.91 3.60 -11.38
C VAL A 314 -9.63 4.94 -11.48
N PHE A 315 -9.46 5.81 -10.47
CA PHE A 315 -10.03 7.15 -10.45
C PHE A 315 -9.48 8.01 -11.60
N LYS A 316 -8.15 8.10 -11.77
CA LYS A 316 -7.49 8.83 -12.86
C LYS A 316 -7.97 8.36 -14.23
N ILE A 317 -8.06 7.05 -14.43
CA ILE A 317 -8.49 6.43 -15.68
C ILE A 317 -9.97 6.76 -15.96
N THR A 318 -10.84 6.67 -14.95
CA THR A 318 -12.29 6.95 -15.10
C THR A 318 -12.53 8.42 -15.45
N VAL A 319 -11.91 9.32 -14.70
CA VAL A 319 -12.02 10.78 -14.86
C VAL A 319 -11.40 11.25 -16.18
N GLY A 320 -10.34 10.58 -16.67
CA GLY A 320 -9.68 10.91 -17.94
C GLY A 320 -10.53 10.63 -19.19
N HIS A 321 -11.57 9.81 -19.08
CA HIS A 321 -12.47 9.49 -20.19
C HIS A 321 -13.68 10.44 -20.30
N SER A 322 -13.89 11.30 -19.30
CA SER A 322 -14.89 12.36 -19.38
C SER A 322 -14.25 13.63 -19.94
N ASP A 323 -14.89 14.25 -20.93
CA ASP A 323 -14.37 15.45 -21.59
C ASP A 323 -14.25 16.64 -20.63
N ASP A 324 -15.17 16.78 -19.68
CA ASP A 324 -15.21 17.86 -18.69
C ASP A 324 -14.18 17.69 -17.56
N LEU A 325 -13.78 16.44 -17.28
CA LEU A 325 -12.96 16.06 -16.13
C LEU A 325 -11.52 15.67 -16.50
N ARG A 326 -11.19 15.69 -17.80
CA ARG A 326 -9.86 15.31 -18.31
C ARG A 326 -8.71 16.12 -17.70
N TRP A 327 -8.96 17.37 -17.31
CA TRP A 327 -7.98 18.22 -16.63
C TRP A 327 -7.56 17.63 -15.26
N VAL A 328 -8.49 17.01 -14.52
CA VAL A 328 -8.19 16.35 -13.24
C VAL A 328 -7.27 15.14 -13.48
N SER A 329 -7.55 14.35 -14.52
CA SER A 329 -6.70 13.21 -14.89
C SER A 329 -5.27 13.65 -15.24
N ARG A 330 -5.12 14.80 -15.92
CA ARG A 330 -3.80 15.40 -16.21
C ARG A 330 -3.09 15.91 -14.96
N LEU A 331 -3.80 16.49 -13.99
CA LEU A 331 -3.22 16.92 -12.71
C LEU A 331 -2.76 15.74 -11.84
N LEU A 332 -3.50 14.63 -11.87
CA LEU A 332 -3.10 13.39 -11.22
C LEU A 332 -1.92 12.71 -11.95
N GLY A 333 -1.75 13.05 -13.23
CA GLY A 333 -0.73 12.60 -14.17
C GLY A 333 0.70 13.03 -13.83
N ASN A 334 1.69 12.27 -14.31
CA ASN A 334 3.05 12.80 -14.44
C ASN A 334 3.16 13.70 -15.68
N PHE A 335 3.85 14.83 -15.56
CA PHE A 335 4.07 15.79 -16.65
C PHE A 335 4.60 15.17 -17.95
N SER A 336 5.29 14.01 -17.87
CA SER A 336 5.83 13.31 -19.05
C SER A 336 4.76 12.76 -19.99
N GLU A 337 3.56 12.44 -19.49
CA GLU A 337 2.45 11.88 -20.29
C GLU A 337 1.67 12.99 -21.04
N ALA A 338 1.81 14.25 -20.61
CA ALA A 338 1.16 15.39 -21.24
C ALA A 338 1.77 15.74 -22.61
N ARG A 339 3.01 15.32 -22.89
CA ARG A 339 3.70 15.59 -24.17
C ARG A 339 3.30 14.66 -25.31
N ASP A 340 2.90 13.42 -25.03
CA ASP A 340 2.59 12.41 -26.07
C ASP A 340 1.19 12.59 -26.70
N THR A 341 0.38 13.53 -26.18
CA THR A 341 -0.99 13.75 -26.67
C THR A 341 -1.25 15.16 -27.21
N THR A 342 -0.22 15.99 -27.37
CA THR A 342 -0.33 17.32 -27.98
C THR A 342 0.58 17.48 -29.18
N GLU A 343 -0.09 17.63 -30.33
CA GLU A 343 0.35 18.16 -31.63
C GLU A 343 0.88 17.16 -32.67
N PRO A 344 0.18 16.98 -33.82
CA PRO A 344 0.86 16.53 -35.03
C PRO A 344 1.91 17.59 -35.41
N PRO A 345 3.05 17.23 -36.03
CA PRO A 345 4.03 18.22 -36.42
C PRO A 345 3.34 19.22 -37.34
N LEU A 346 3.33 20.49 -36.94
CA LEU A 346 3.05 21.60 -37.82
C LEU A 346 4.12 21.54 -38.92
N ARG A 347 3.86 20.75 -39.97
CA ARG A 347 4.55 20.88 -41.25
C ARG A 347 4.25 22.29 -41.71
N GLY A 348 5.26 23.14 -41.58
CA GLY A 348 5.26 24.48 -42.13
C GLY A 348 4.86 24.40 -43.60
N SER A 349 3.65 24.87 -43.88
CA SER A 349 3.26 25.37 -45.19
C SER A 349 4.05 26.65 -45.44
N LEU A 350 5.32 26.51 -45.79
CA LEU A 350 6.08 27.48 -46.55
C LEU A 350 6.48 26.78 -47.85
N ALA A 351 5.54 26.68 -48.78
CA ALA A 351 5.89 26.48 -50.18
C ALA A 351 6.56 27.77 -50.67
N PRO A 352 7.71 27.71 -51.35
CA PRO A 352 8.21 28.86 -52.08
C PRO A 352 7.23 29.17 -53.21
N ARG A 353 6.81 30.44 -53.32
CA ARG A 353 6.28 30.95 -54.58
C ARG A 353 7.43 30.93 -55.58
N GLU A 354 7.51 29.90 -56.41
CA GLU A 354 8.28 29.98 -57.65
C GLU A 354 7.50 30.85 -58.63
N ALA A 355 8.17 31.93 -59.05
CA ALA A 355 7.77 32.76 -60.16
C ALA A 355 7.98 32.00 -61.46
N GLN A 356 6.92 31.86 -62.26
CA GLN A 356 6.98 31.85 -63.72
C GLN A 356 5.77 32.60 -64.25
#